data_AF-A0AAW7XFK2-F1
#
_entry.id   AF-A0AAW7XFK2-F1
#
_cell.length_a   1.000
_cell.length_b   1.000
_cell.length_c   1.000
_cell.angle_alpha   90.00
_cell.angle_beta   90.00
_cell.angle_gamma   90.00
#
_symmetry.space_group_name_H-M   'P 1'
#
loop_
_entity.id
_entity.type
_entity.pdbx_description
1 polymer ?
#
loop_
_entity_poly.entity_id
_entity_poly.type
_entity_poly.pdbx_seq_one_letter_code
_entity_poly.pdbx_strand_id
1 'polypeptide(L)' 'ALIGGATGMIGDPSGKSAERNLLDEEALAKNVAGVKGQLERFLDFNSDAENAAELVNNYDWMKEFSLIDFVRDIGKHLT' A
#
# COMPACT_ATOMS: atom_id res chain seq x y z
N ALA A 1 5.22 -9.43 0.60
CA ALA A 1 4.41 -8.69 -0.39
C ALA A 1 3.89 -7.41 0.23
N LEU A 2 3.89 -6.30 -0.52
CA LEU A 2 3.42 -5.00 -0.05
C LEU A 2 2.07 -4.66 -0.68
N ILE A 3 1.09 -4.30 0.17
CA ILE A 3 -0.18 -3.72 -0.25
C ILE A 3 -0.09 -2.20 -0.17
N GLY A 4 -0.51 -1.55 -1.26
CA GLY A 4 -0.52 -0.10 -1.39
C GLY A 4 -1.80 0.53 -0.84
N GLY A 5 -2.06 0.42 0.46
CA GLY A 5 -3.24 1.04 1.08
C GLY A 5 -3.23 2.56 0.95
N ALA A 6 -2.19 3.22 1.44
CA ALA A 6 -2.05 4.67 1.34
C ALA A 6 -1.79 5.13 -0.12
N THR A 7 -0.92 4.43 -0.85
CA THR A 7 -0.64 4.79 -2.26
C THR A 7 -1.82 4.54 -3.18
N GLY A 8 -2.69 3.59 -2.85
CA GLY A 8 -3.96 3.35 -3.55
C GLY A 8 -4.98 4.47 -3.35
N MET A 9 -4.94 5.16 -2.20
CA MET A 9 -5.75 6.36 -1.96
C MET A 9 -5.26 7.56 -2.77
N ILE A 10 -3.94 7.71 -2.98
CA ILE A 10 -3.39 8.82 -3.79
C ILE A 10 -3.54 8.54 -5.29
N GLY A 11 -3.21 7.31 -5.70
CA GLY A 11 -3.21 6.89 -7.10
C GLY A 11 -1.88 7.20 -7.80
N ASP A 12 -1.22 6.16 -8.32
CA ASP A 12 -0.04 6.31 -9.18
C ASP A 12 -0.46 6.81 -10.59
N PRO A 13 0.07 7.97 -11.06
CA PRO A 13 -0.22 8.51 -12.39
C PRO A 13 0.54 7.80 -13.51
N SER A 14 1.52 6.97 -13.20
CA SER A 14 2.40 6.34 -14.19
C SER A 14 1.60 5.54 -15.24
N GLY A 15 1.78 5.92 -16.52
CA GLY A 15 1.14 5.24 -17.65
C GLY A 15 -0.36 5.50 -17.83
N LYS A 16 -0.92 6.54 -17.18
CA LYS A 16 -2.34 6.90 -17.31
C LYS A 16 -2.54 8.31 -17.85
N SER A 17 -3.53 8.47 -18.72
CA SER A 17 -3.92 9.76 -19.32
C SER A 17 -4.94 10.54 -18.50
N ALA A 18 -5.57 9.92 -17.49
CA ALA A 18 -6.60 10.53 -16.66
C ALA A 18 -6.38 10.21 -15.17
N GLU A 19 -6.75 11.15 -14.31
CA GLU A 19 -6.74 10.98 -12.85
C GLU A 19 -7.60 9.78 -12.44
N ARG A 20 -7.15 9.05 -11.40
CA ARG A 20 -7.91 7.91 -10.86
C ARG A 20 -8.94 8.43 -9.86
N ASN A 21 -10.09 7.76 -9.82
CA ASN A 21 -11.04 7.98 -8.73
C ASN A 21 -10.40 7.59 -7.40
N LEU A 22 -10.52 8.47 -6.41
CA LEU A 22 -10.12 8.20 -5.04
C LEU A 22 -11.00 7.07 -4.49
N LEU A 23 -10.38 6.07 -3.88
CA LEU A 23 -11.08 4.97 -3.22
C LEU A 23 -11.31 5.32 -1.75
N ASP A 24 -12.48 5.00 -1.23
CA ASP A 24 -12.75 5.02 0.20
C ASP A 24 -12.11 3.82 0.93
N GLU A 25 -12.13 3.85 2.25
CA GLU A 25 -11.52 2.81 3.08
C GLU A 25 -12.18 1.43 2.89
N GLU A 26 -13.49 1.39 2.63
CA GLU A 26 -14.22 0.13 2.43
C GLU A 26 -13.80 -0.54 1.12
N ALA A 27 -13.75 0.22 0.02
CA ALA A 27 -13.29 -0.26 -1.27
C ALA A 27 -11.82 -0.70 -1.19
N LEU A 28 -11.00 0.04 -0.45
CA LEU A 28 -9.60 -0.31 -0.22
C LEU A 28 -9.47 -1.63 0.54
N ALA A 29 -10.19 -1.80 1.65
CA ALA A 29 -10.18 -3.02 2.45
C ALA A 29 -10.61 -4.25 1.64
N LYS A 30 -11.65 -4.11 0.81
CA LYS A 30 -12.09 -5.15 -0.12
C LYS A 30 -10.99 -5.51 -1.13
N ASN A 31 -10.32 -4.52 -1.70
CA ASN A 31 -9.23 -4.76 -2.65
C ASN A 31 -8.04 -5.44 -1.98
N VAL A 32 -7.67 -5.03 -0.76
CA VAL A 32 -6.60 -5.67 0.03
C VAL A 32 -6.90 -7.14 0.24
N ALA A 33 -8.11 -7.48 0.69
CA ALA A 33 -8.52 -8.87 0.90
C ALA A 33 -8.48 -9.69 -0.40
N GLY A 34 -8.93 -9.11 -1.51
CA GLY A 34 -8.87 -9.74 -2.83
C GLY A 34 -7.45 -10.02 -3.31
N VAL A 35 -6.54 -9.06 -3.16
CA VAL A 35 -5.13 -9.21 -3.53
C VAL A 35 -4.44 -10.26 -2.64
N LYS A 36 -4.71 -10.25 -1.33
CA LYS A 36 -4.20 -11.29 -0.41
C LYS A 36 -4.58 -12.69 -0.88
N GLY A 37 -5.87 -12.93 -1.17
CA GLY A 37 -6.34 -14.24 -1.63
C GLY A 37 -5.78 -14.67 -2.99
N GLN A 38 -5.31 -13.73 -3.82
CA GLN A 38 -4.57 -14.05 -5.04
C GLN A 38 -3.12 -14.43 -4.74
N LEU A 39 -2.44 -13.69 -3.86
CA LEU A 39 -1.06 -13.93 -3.47
C LEU A 39 -0.85 -15.24 -2.73
N GLU A 40 -1.82 -15.66 -1.90
CA GLU A 40 -1.81 -16.94 -1.17
C GLU A 40 -1.68 -18.17 -2.08
N ARG A 41 -1.96 -18.03 -3.38
CA ARG A 41 -1.78 -19.10 -4.37
C ARG A 41 -0.33 -19.30 -4.80
N PHE A 42 0.54 -18.32 -4.53
CA PHE A 42 1.91 -18.27 -5.00
C PHE A 42 2.93 -18.18 -3.87
N LEU A 43 2.50 -17.75 -2.68
CA LEU A 43 3.35 -17.52 -1.52
C LEU A 43 2.76 -18.20 -0.30
N ASP A 44 3.63 -18.77 0.54
CA ASP A 44 3.25 -19.37 1.81
C ASP A 44 3.41 -18.36 2.95
N PHE A 45 2.26 -17.91 3.48
CA PHE A 45 2.18 -16.95 4.58
C PHE A 45 2.00 -17.61 5.96
N ASN A 46 1.80 -18.94 6.00
CA ASN A 46 1.44 -19.66 7.23
C ASN A 46 2.54 -20.62 7.70
N SER A 47 3.70 -20.59 7.06
CA SER A 47 4.87 -21.40 7.44
C SER A 47 5.58 -20.83 8.65
N ASP A 48 6.15 -21.70 9.49
CA ASP A 48 7.06 -21.33 10.58
C ASP A 48 8.53 -21.18 10.11
N ALA A 49 8.79 -21.29 8.81
CA ALA A 49 10.12 -21.10 8.25
C ALA A 49 10.55 -19.62 8.37
N GLU A 50 11.85 -19.37 8.56
CA GLU A 50 12.40 -18.00 8.65
C GLU A 50 12.09 -17.14 7.43
N ASN A 51 11.85 -17.75 6.27
CA ASN A 51 11.57 -17.08 5.01
C ASN A 51 10.08 -17.13 4.61
N ALA A 52 9.17 -17.37 5.57
CA ALA A 52 7.74 -17.27 5.33
C ALA A 52 7.38 -15.90 4.75
N ALA A 53 6.42 -15.89 3.82
CA ALA A 53 6.00 -14.64 3.20
C ALA A 53 5.25 -13.78 4.22
N GLU A 54 5.54 -12.48 4.22
CA GLU A 54 4.81 -11.50 5.00
C GLU A 54 3.94 -10.64 4.08
N LEU A 55 2.73 -10.31 4.51
CA LEU A 55 1.89 -9.32 3.85
C LEU A 55 1.83 -8.05 4.71
N VAL A 56 2.41 -6.97 4.21
CA VAL A 56 2.43 -5.66 4.90
C VAL A 56 1.63 -4.63 4.11
N ASN A 57 1.06 -3.63 4.79
CA ASN A 57 0.27 -2.57 4.17
C ASN A 57 0.89 -1.20 4.46
N ASN A 58 1.24 -0.42 3.41
CA ASN A 58 1.87 0.89 3.62
C ASN A 58 0.98 1.92 4.31
N TYR A 59 -0.33 1.67 4.40
CA TYR A 59 -1.21 2.49 5.20
C TYR A 59 -0.83 2.49 6.68
N ASP A 60 -0.28 1.38 7.20
CA ASP A 60 0.00 1.19 8.63
C ASP A 60 0.97 2.21 9.19
N TRP A 61 1.96 2.65 8.40
CA TRP A 61 2.90 3.70 8.79
C TRP A 61 2.58 5.06 8.17
N MET A 62 1.97 5.10 6.98
CA MET A 62 1.69 6.38 6.30
C MET A 62 0.61 7.19 6.98
N LYS A 63 -0.40 6.55 7.60
CA LYS A 63 -1.50 7.24 8.29
C LYS A 63 -1.05 8.06 9.49
N GLU A 64 0.12 7.75 10.06
CA GLU A 64 0.68 8.43 11.22
C GLU A 64 1.47 9.70 10.86
N PHE A 65 1.79 9.90 9.58
CA PHE A 65 2.46 11.13 9.13
C PHE A 65 1.47 12.28 9.02
N SER A 66 1.79 13.41 9.67
CA SER A 66 1.19 14.67 9.27
C SER A 66 1.77 15.14 7.94
N LEU A 67 1.02 15.98 7.21
CA LEU A 67 1.52 16.60 5.98
C LEU A 67 2.83 17.37 6.21
N ILE A 68 2.95 18.05 7.36
CA ILE A 68 4.15 18.83 7.70
C ILE A 68 5.35 17.89 7.92
N ASP A 69 5.17 16.80 8.66
CA ASP A 69 6.24 15.84 8.92
C ASP A 69 6.72 15.19 7.62
N PHE A 70 5.77 14.80 6.75
CA PHE A 70 6.09 14.21 5.45
C PHE A 70 6.93 15.17 4.59
N VAL A 71 6.51 16.44 4.46
CA VAL A 71 7.24 17.43 3.66
C VAL A 71 8.62 17.75 4.26
N ARG A 72 8.75 17.81 5.59
CA ARG A 72 10.02 18.11 6.26
C ARG A 72 11.02 16.98 6.21
N ASP A 73 10.58 15.74 6.37
CA ASP A 73 11.48 14.61 6.52
C ASP A 73 11.78 13.93 5.20
N ILE A 74 10.79 13.84 4.30
CA ILE A 74 10.92 13.20 2.99
C ILE A 74 11.03 14.27 1.90
N GLY A 75 10.12 15.25 1.90
CA GLY A 75 10.03 16.28 0.86
C GLY A 75 11.33 17.05 0.61
N LYS A 76 12.12 17.33 1.66
CA LYS A 76 13.40 18.03 1.55
C LYS A 76 14.47 17.33 0.69
N HIS A 77 14.29 16.04 0.39
CA HIS A 77 15.25 15.24 -0.38
C HIS A 77 14.86 15.09 -1.86
N LEU A 78 13.73 15.67 -2.28
CA LEU A 78 13.22 15.63 -3.65
C LEU A 78 13.50 16.96 -4.35
N THR A 79 14.11 16.91 -5.56
CA THR A 79 14.40 18.06 -6.43
C THR A 79 13.76 17.88 -7.79
#